data_AF-A0A2E0Q3P7-F1
#
_entry.id   AF-A0A2E0Q3P7-F1
#
_cell.length_a   1.000
_cell.length_b   1.000
_cell.length_c   1.000
_cell.angle_alpha   90.00
_cell.angle_beta   90.00
_cell.angle_gamma   90.00
#
_symmetry.space_group_name_H-M   'P 1'
#
loop_
_entity.id
_entity.type
_entity.pdbx_description
1 polymer ?
#
loop_
_entity_poly.entity_id
_entity_poly.type
_entity_poly.pdbx_seq_one_letter_code
_entity_poly.pdbx_strand_id
1 'polypeptide(L)'
;MPHAIGAYVLWGFMPLYLLLVKQVPAFEFVGWRIIWTLPICLLIVAFRGQFPAIREALKDRRAVLVLTASAILIGVNWVVYVWAIQQNQVYAASLGYYINPLVNVLLGTMLLKETLSRAQWIAVALAGVGIAVLAAGALTTLWISLTLAF
;
A
#
# COMPACT_ATOMS: atom_id res chain seq x y z
N MET A 1 -17.78 10.58 -6.03
CA MET A 1 -18.54 9.80 -5.03
C MET A 1 -18.71 8.33 -5.45
N PRO A 2 -19.43 7.96 -6.53
CA PRO A 2 -19.74 6.54 -6.82
C PRO A 2 -18.49 5.66 -7.06
N HIS A 3 -17.50 6.17 -7.79
CA HIS A 3 -16.23 5.46 -8.05
C HIS A 3 -15.45 5.15 -6.77
N ALA A 4 -15.46 6.07 -5.79
CA ALA A 4 -14.78 5.87 -4.51
C ALA A 4 -15.48 4.78 -3.68
N ILE A 5 -16.81 4.82 -3.60
CA ILE A 5 -17.59 3.80 -2.89
C ILE A 5 -17.33 2.42 -3.50
N GLY A 6 -17.38 2.28 -4.83
CA GLY A 6 -17.09 1.02 -5.50
C GLY A 6 -15.69 0.49 -5.20
N ALA A 7 -14.68 1.37 -5.24
CA ALA A 7 -13.30 1.00 -4.93
C ALA A 7 -13.14 0.53 -3.47
N TYR A 8 -13.68 1.27 -2.50
CA TYR A 8 -13.59 0.90 -1.09
C TYR A 8 -14.37 -0.38 -0.76
N VAL A 9 -15.51 -0.62 -1.41
CA VAL A 9 -16.26 -1.87 -1.28
C VAL A 9 -15.41 -3.03 -1.79
N LEU A 10 -14.90 -2.96 -3.03
CA LEU A 10 -14.06 -4.01 -3.61
C LEU A 10 -12.84 -4.30 -2.72
N TRP A 11 -12.21 -3.26 -2.20
CA TRP A 11 -11.04 -3.39 -1.34
C TRP A 11 -11.41 -3.98 0.04
N GLY A 12 -12.55 -3.62 0.61
CA GLY A 12 -13.06 -4.18 1.87
C GLY A 12 -13.37 -5.68 1.79
N PHE A 13 -13.80 -6.18 0.62
CA PHE A 13 -14.01 -7.63 0.39
C PHE A 13 -12.72 -8.38 0.05
N MET A 14 -11.62 -7.69 -0.23
CA MET A 14 -10.36 -8.31 -0.66
C MET A 14 -9.81 -9.35 0.33
N PRO A 15 -9.79 -9.11 1.66
CA PRO A 15 -9.32 -10.12 2.60
C PRO A 15 -10.08 -11.44 2.54
N LEU A 16 -11.39 -11.39 2.31
CA LEU A 16 -12.23 -12.59 2.19
C LEU A 16 -11.84 -13.41 0.96
N TYR A 17 -11.62 -12.75 -0.18
CA TYR A 17 -11.14 -13.42 -1.38
C TYR A 17 -9.75 -14.06 -1.15
N LEU A 18 -8.81 -13.35 -0.52
CA LEU A 18 -7.47 -13.86 -0.25
C LEU A 18 -7.46 -15.08 0.69
N LEU A 19 -8.40 -15.15 1.63
CA LEU A 19 -8.60 -16.33 2.47
C LEU A 19 -9.14 -17.54 1.67
N LEU A 20 -10.00 -17.30 0.67
CA LEU A 20 -10.51 -18.36 -0.22
C LEU A 20 -9.42 -18.93 -1.12
N VAL A 21 -8.45 -18.12 -1.54
CA VAL A 21 -7.32 -18.53 -2.39
C VAL A 21 -6.02 -18.77 -1.62
N LYS A 22 -6.09 -19.04 -0.32
CA LYS A 22 -4.92 -19.24 0.56
C LYS A 22 -3.95 -20.35 0.14
N GLN A 23 -4.38 -21.24 -0.75
CA GLN A 23 -3.54 -22.30 -1.31
C GLN A 23 -2.50 -21.76 -2.29
N VAL A 24 -2.76 -20.60 -2.91
CA VAL A 24 -1.82 -19.94 -3.82
C VAL A 24 -0.80 -19.15 -3.01
N PRO A 25 0.51 -19.40 -3.18
CA PRO A 25 1.54 -18.65 -2.46
C PRO A 25 1.43 -17.14 -2.71
N ALA A 26 1.62 -16.33 -1.64
CA ALA A 26 1.48 -14.88 -1.71
C ALA A 26 2.35 -14.23 -2.81
N PHE A 27 3.58 -14.71 -2.99
CA PHE A 27 4.48 -14.23 -4.04
C PHE A 27 3.93 -14.50 -5.44
N GLU A 28 3.42 -15.71 -5.70
CA GLU A 28 2.82 -16.07 -6.98
C GLU A 28 1.55 -15.25 -7.26
N PHE A 29 0.71 -15.06 -6.24
CA PHE A 29 -0.49 -14.26 -6.34
C PHE A 29 -0.18 -12.81 -6.77
N VAL A 30 0.81 -12.18 -6.14
CA VAL A 30 1.26 -10.82 -6.51
C VAL A 30 1.92 -10.83 -7.90
N GLY A 31 2.71 -11.85 -8.22
CA GLY A 31 3.34 -12.02 -9.54
C GLY A 31 2.31 -12.07 -10.67
N TRP A 32 1.26 -12.87 -10.52
CA TRP A 32 0.17 -12.94 -11.51
C TRP A 32 -0.52 -11.60 -11.72
N ARG A 33 -0.73 -10.81 -10.66
CA ARG A 33 -1.29 -9.47 -10.80
C ARG A 33 -0.43 -8.56 -11.65
N ILE A 34 0.89 -8.63 -11.54
CA ILE A 34 1.82 -7.84 -12.35
C ILE A 34 1.81 -8.32 -13.80
N ILE A 35 1.87 -9.63 -14.03
CA ILE A 35 1.85 -10.24 -15.37
C ILE A 35 0.59 -9.81 -16.13
N TRP A 36 -0.58 -9.76 -15.48
CA TRP A 36 -1.82 -9.34 -16.11
C TRP A 36 -1.97 -7.82 -16.25
N THR A 37 -1.33 -7.03 -15.37
CA THR A 37 -1.37 -5.56 -15.45
C THR A 37 -0.48 -5.04 -16.58
N LEU A 38 0.66 -5.67 -16.83
CA LEU A 38 1.64 -5.22 -17.83
C LEU A 38 1.06 -5.07 -19.25
N PRO A 39 0.37 -6.06 -19.84
CA PRO A 39 -0.26 -5.92 -21.16
C PRO A 39 -1.26 -4.77 -21.22
N ILE A 40 -2.07 -4.59 -20.17
CA ILE A 40 -3.08 -3.53 -20.12
C ILE A 40 -2.39 -2.16 -20.09
N CYS A 41 -1.35 -2.00 -19.28
CA CYS A 41 -0.56 -0.76 -19.24
C CYS A 41 0.11 -0.47 -20.59
N LEU A 42 0.71 -1.49 -21.23
CA LEU A 42 1.33 -1.34 -22.54
C LEU A 42 0.33 -0.95 -23.63
N LEU A 43 -0.88 -1.51 -23.59
CA LEU A 43 -1.97 -1.10 -24.50
C LEU A 43 -2.34 0.37 -24.28
N ILE A 44 -2.51 0.81 -23.03
CA ILE A 44 -2.81 2.22 -22.72
C ILE A 44 -1.71 3.15 -23.24
N VAL A 45 -0.44 2.78 -23.03
CA VAL A 45 0.72 3.53 -23.53
C VAL A 45 0.70 3.61 -25.05
N ALA A 46 0.37 2.51 -25.74
CA ALA A 46 0.26 2.47 -27.18
C ALA A 46 -0.85 3.37 -27.71
N PHE A 47 -2.05 3.29 -27.14
CA PHE A 47 -3.17 4.15 -27.50
C PHE A 47 -2.91 5.64 -27.23
N ARG A 48 -2.12 5.96 -26.21
CA ARG A 48 -1.75 7.34 -25.88
C ARG A 48 -0.48 7.83 -26.60
N GLY A 49 0.20 6.98 -27.36
CA GLY A 49 1.46 7.34 -28.03
C GLY A 49 2.61 7.67 -27.08
N GLN A 50 2.62 7.14 -25.85
CA GLN A 50 3.54 7.54 -24.78
C GLN A 50 4.86 6.76 -24.74
N PHE A 51 5.13 5.90 -25.72
CA PHE A 51 6.38 5.15 -25.83
C PHE A 51 7.66 6.02 -25.77
N PRO A 52 7.72 7.22 -26.39
CA PRO A 52 8.89 8.09 -26.26
C PRO A 52 9.20 8.46 -24.80
N ALA A 53 8.18 8.75 -23.99
CA ALA A 53 8.37 9.10 -22.58
C ALA A 53 8.92 7.92 -21.76
N ILE A 54 8.46 6.70 -22.03
CA ILE A 54 9.02 5.49 -21.40
C ILE A 54 10.50 5.34 -21.79
N ARG A 55 10.82 5.52 -23.07
CA ARG A 55 12.22 5.39 -23.54
C ARG A 55 13.12 6.44 -22.89
N GLU A 56 12.67 7.67 -22.74
CA GLU A 56 13.43 8.71 -22.03
C GLU A 56 13.62 8.38 -20.55
N ALA A 57 12.56 7.92 -19.87
CA ALA A 57 12.64 7.49 -18.47
C ALA A 57 13.62 6.31 -18.28
N LEU A 58 13.70 5.37 -19.22
CA LEU A 58 14.63 4.24 -19.17
C LEU A 58 16.10 4.64 -19.43
N LYS A 59 16.34 5.77 -20.10
CA LYS A 59 17.70 6.32 -20.27
C LYS A 59 18.19 7.05 -19.02
N ASP A 60 17.29 7.62 -18.24
CA ASP A 60 17.63 8.25 -16.97
C ASP A 60 17.88 7.18 -15.89
N ARG A 61 19.16 6.92 -15.62
CA ARG A 61 19.60 5.96 -14.59
C ARG A 61 19.01 6.28 -13.22
N ARG A 62 18.86 7.55 -12.86
CA ARG A 62 18.29 7.95 -11.57
C ARG A 62 16.80 7.63 -11.54
N ALA A 63 16.07 7.93 -12.60
CA ALA A 63 14.66 7.57 -12.71
C ALA A 63 14.46 6.05 -12.60
N VAL A 64 15.26 5.26 -13.33
CA VAL A 64 15.19 3.79 -13.27
C VAL A 64 15.46 3.27 -11.86
N LEU A 65 16.48 3.79 -11.17
CA LEU A 65 16.80 3.37 -9.80
C LEU A 65 15.68 3.70 -8.83
N VAL A 66 15.13 4.92 -8.88
CA VAL A 66 14.03 5.33 -8.01
C VAL A 66 12.78 4.50 -8.29
N LEU A 67 12.41 4.32 -9.57
CA LEU A 67 11.24 3.52 -9.96
C LEU A 67 11.41 2.05 -9.56
N THR A 68 12.62 1.49 -9.68
CA THR A 68 12.90 0.12 -9.25
C THR A 68 12.78 -0.02 -7.73
N ALA A 69 13.34 0.92 -6.96
CA ALA A 69 13.20 0.94 -5.51
C ALA A 69 11.74 1.06 -5.08
N SER A 70 10.97 1.96 -5.70
CA SER A 70 9.53 2.09 -5.46
C SER A 70 8.77 0.81 -5.81
N ALA A 71 9.08 0.17 -6.94
CA ALA A 71 8.45 -1.09 -7.34
C ALA A 71 8.74 -2.23 -6.35
N ILE A 72 9.97 -2.30 -5.83
CA ILE A 72 10.34 -3.28 -4.79
C ILE A 72 9.58 -3.01 -3.50
N LEU A 73 9.52 -1.75 -3.03
CA LEU A 73 8.79 -1.39 -1.82
C LEU A 73 7.30 -1.74 -1.93
N ILE A 74 6.67 -1.37 -3.05
CA ILE A 74 5.26 -1.70 -3.33
C ILE A 74 5.07 -3.23 -3.41
N GLY A 75 6.01 -3.94 -4.04
CA GLY A 75 5.97 -5.40 -4.14
C GLY A 75 6.06 -6.08 -2.78
N VAL A 76 6.99 -5.66 -1.94
CA VAL A 76 7.14 -6.16 -0.55
C VAL A 76 5.88 -5.87 0.25
N ASN A 77 5.36 -4.63 0.18
CA ASN A 77 4.13 -4.24 0.86
C ASN A 77 2.96 -5.16 0.47
N TRP A 78 2.76 -5.38 -0.84
CA TRP A 78 1.70 -6.28 -1.33
C TRP A 78 1.89 -7.74 -0.92
N VAL A 79 3.12 -8.27 -0.99
CA VAL A 79 3.40 -9.65 -0.60
C VAL A 79 3.15 -9.85 0.89
N VAL A 80 3.60 -8.91 1.74
CA VAL A 80 3.36 -8.94 3.19
C VAL A 80 1.87 -8.86 3.49
N TYR A 81 1.12 -8.01 2.79
CA TYR A 81 -0.34 -7.93 2.95
C TYR A 81 -1.01 -9.26 2.64
N VAL A 82 -0.76 -9.83 1.46
CA VAL A 82 -1.37 -11.10 1.05
C VAL A 82 -0.98 -12.22 2.00
N TRP A 83 0.30 -12.31 2.36
CA TRP A 83 0.80 -13.28 3.33
C TRP A 83 0.11 -13.12 4.69
N ALA A 84 0.00 -11.90 5.20
CA ALA A 84 -0.64 -11.63 6.49
C ALA A 84 -2.11 -12.09 6.49
N ILE A 85 -2.88 -11.76 5.46
CA ILE A 85 -4.27 -12.23 5.35
C ILE A 85 -4.33 -13.76 5.30
N GLN A 86 -3.51 -14.41 4.48
CA GLN A 86 -3.48 -15.87 4.34
C GLN A 86 -3.09 -16.59 5.64
N GLN A 87 -2.27 -15.96 6.49
CA GLN A 87 -1.90 -16.44 7.82
C GLN A 87 -2.89 -16.04 8.93
N ASN A 88 -4.09 -15.57 8.56
CA ASN A 88 -5.13 -15.07 9.48
C ASN A 88 -4.69 -13.88 10.33
N GLN A 89 -3.63 -13.16 9.93
CA GLN A 89 -3.16 -11.93 10.55
C GLN A 89 -3.90 -10.69 10.03
N VAL A 90 -5.22 -10.82 9.84
CA VAL A 90 -6.08 -9.76 9.30
C VAL A 90 -6.09 -8.53 10.20
N TYR A 91 -6.02 -8.75 11.52
CA TYR A 91 -5.96 -7.68 12.51
C TYR A 91 -4.68 -6.85 12.37
N ALA A 92 -3.52 -7.51 12.30
CA ALA A 92 -2.23 -6.84 12.11
C ALA A 92 -2.13 -6.12 10.76
N ALA A 93 -2.71 -6.69 9.70
CA ALA A 93 -2.80 -6.05 8.40
C ALA A 93 -3.62 -4.76 8.46
N SER A 94 -4.81 -4.83 9.05
CA SER A 94 -5.71 -3.67 9.23
C SER A 94 -5.07 -2.58 10.07
N LEU A 95 -4.36 -2.96 11.14
CA LEU A 95 -3.63 -2.03 12.00
C LEU A 95 -2.56 -1.26 11.21
N GLY A 96 -1.84 -1.91 10.30
CA GLY A 96 -0.88 -1.24 9.42
C GLY A 96 -1.53 -0.14 8.57
N TYR A 97 -2.71 -0.41 8.00
CA TYR A 97 -3.47 0.60 7.25
C TYR A 97 -4.04 1.71 8.10
N TYR A 98 -4.25 1.50 9.41
CA TYR A 98 -4.59 2.58 10.34
C TYR A 98 -3.37 3.43 10.70
N ILE A 99 -2.18 2.82 10.79
CA ILE A 99 -0.92 3.55 11.04
C ILE A 99 -0.51 4.38 9.82
N ASN A 100 -0.74 3.92 8.59
CA ASN A 100 -0.29 4.57 7.36
C ASN A 100 -0.69 6.06 7.25
N PRO A 101 -1.95 6.49 7.47
CA PRO A 101 -2.31 7.91 7.49
C PRO A 101 -1.51 8.74 8.50
N LEU A 102 -1.22 8.21 9.70
CA LEU A 102 -0.40 8.92 10.68
C LEU A 102 1.03 9.09 10.21
N VAL A 103 1.61 8.03 9.64
CA VAL A 103 2.94 8.07 9.03
C VAL A 103 2.99 9.10 7.91
N ASN A 104 1.98 9.13 7.03
CA ASN A 104 1.90 10.11 5.95
C ASN A 104 1.82 11.55 6.47
N VAL A 105 1.05 11.80 7.53
CA VAL A 105 0.98 13.12 8.18
C VAL A 105 2.33 13.53 8.77
N LEU A 106 3.02 12.61 9.45
CA LEU A 106 4.35 12.86 10.01
C LEU A 106 5.38 13.12 8.90
N LEU A 107 5.41 12.31 7.85
CA LEU A 107 6.29 12.50 6.71
C LEU A 107 5.99 13.81 5.97
N GLY A 108 4.72 14.18 5.79
CA GLY A 108 4.33 15.44 5.16
C GLY A 108 4.78 16.66 5.97
N THR A 109 4.57 16.63 7.29
CA THR A 109 5.04 17.73 8.16
C THR A 109 6.55 17.83 8.26
N MET A 110 7.27 16.70 8.27
CA MET A 110 8.73 16.69 8.42
C MET A 110 9.48 16.95 7.11
N LEU A 111 9.06 16.33 6.01
CA LEU A 111 9.75 16.39 4.71
C LEU A 111 9.21 17.51 3.82
N LEU A 112 7.88 17.65 3.75
CA LEU A 112 7.22 18.66 2.91
C LEU A 112 6.99 19.98 3.68
N LYS A 113 7.28 20.00 4.98
CA LYS A 113 7.08 21.17 5.88
C LYS A 113 5.64 21.68 5.89
N GLU A 114 4.68 20.79 5.69
CA GLU A 114 3.26 21.14 5.74
C GLU A 114 2.85 21.56 7.16
N THR A 115 2.06 22.63 7.26
CA THR A 115 1.57 23.14 8.54
C THR A 115 0.15 22.64 8.80
N LEU A 116 -0.03 21.88 9.88
CA LEU A 116 -1.34 21.45 10.35
C LEU A 116 -1.91 22.45 11.35
N SER A 117 -3.21 22.69 11.25
CA SER A 117 -3.98 23.42 12.27
C SER A 117 -3.98 22.67 13.62
N ARG A 118 -4.27 23.39 14.71
CA ARG A 118 -4.41 22.79 16.05
C ARG A 118 -5.46 21.68 16.08
N ALA A 119 -6.59 21.87 15.38
CA ALA A 119 -7.65 20.86 15.31
C ALA A 119 -7.19 19.57 14.62
N GLN A 120 -6.41 19.68 13.55
CA GLN A 120 -5.84 18.51 12.87
C GLN A 120 -4.83 17.78 13.77
N TRP A 121 -3.99 18.51 14.51
CA TRP A 121 -3.09 17.88 15.49
C TRP A 121 -3.84 17.15 16.61
N ILE A 122 -4.96 17.69 17.09
CA ILE A 122 -5.83 16.99 18.05
C ILE A 122 -6.40 15.70 17.43
N ALA A 123 -6.85 15.75 16.17
CA ALA A 123 -7.35 14.56 15.48
C ALA A 123 -6.27 13.49 15.29
N VAL A 124 -5.06 13.90 14.93
CA VAL A 124 -3.87 13.03 14.82
C VAL A 124 -3.54 12.40 16.16
N ALA A 125 -3.55 13.17 17.25
CA ALA A 125 -3.30 12.65 18.60
C ALA A 125 -4.38 11.64 19.01
N LEU A 126 -5.66 11.93 18.76
CA LEU A 126 -6.77 11.04 19.07
C LEU A 126 -6.67 9.71 18.29
N ALA A 127 -6.38 9.80 16.99
CA ALA A 127 -6.13 8.62 16.16
C ALA A 127 -4.92 7.81 16.65
N GLY A 128 -3.84 8.49 17.05
CA GLY A 128 -2.65 7.89 17.65
C GLY A 128 -2.95 7.10 18.92
N VAL A 129 -3.78 7.65 19.81
CA VAL A 129 -4.23 6.94 21.03
C VAL A 129 -5.04 5.70 20.67
N GLY A 130 -6.00 5.82 19.75
CA GLY A 130 -6.80 4.67 19.30
C GLY A 130 -5.93 3.55 18.72
N ILE A 131 -4.96 3.91 17.88
CA ILE A 131 -4.01 2.95 17.29
C ILE A 131 -3.11 2.33 18.35
N ALA A 132 -2.64 3.09 19.35
CA ALA A 132 -1.83 2.57 20.45
C ALA A 132 -2.60 1.51 21.26
N VAL A 133 -3.89 1.75 21.53
CA VAL A 133 -4.77 0.77 22.19
C VAL A 133 -4.91 -0.49 21.35
N LEU A 134 -5.15 -0.35 20.04
CA LEU A 134 -5.27 -1.50 19.14
C LEU A 134 -3.94 -2.27 19.00
N ALA A 135 -2.81 -1.57 18.98
CA ALA A 135 -1.48 -2.16 18.86
C ALA A 135 -1.11 -3.06 20.04
N ALA A 136 -1.63 -2.78 21.24
CA ALA A 136 -1.45 -3.64 22.41
C ALA A 136 -1.97 -5.08 22.17
N GLY A 137 -2.99 -5.25 21.33
CA GLY A 137 -3.52 -6.56 20.94
C GLY A 137 -2.75 -7.27 19.81
N ALA A 138 -1.74 -6.62 19.21
CA ALA A 138 -1.00 -7.13 18.04
C ALA A 138 0.53 -7.13 18.23
N LEU A 139 1.04 -7.05 19.46
CA LEU A 139 2.47 -6.85 19.74
C LEU A 139 3.39 -7.86 19.04
N THR A 140 3.02 -9.14 19.00
CA THR A 140 3.79 -10.22 18.35
C THR A 140 3.81 -10.11 16.82
N THR A 141 2.85 -9.38 16.25
CA THR A 141 2.63 -9.23 14.81
C THR A 141 2.87 -7.80 14.33
N LEU A 142 3.38 -6.93 15.21
CA LEU A 142 3.51 -5.49 14.96
C LEU A 142 4.43 -5.19 13.78
N TRP A 143 5.41 -6.05 13.51
CA TRP A 143 6.28 -5.92 12.34
C TRP A 143 5.47 -5.92 11.03
N ILE A 144 4.37 -6.69 10.93
CA ILE A 144 3.47 -6.72 9.77
C ILE A 144 2.84 -5.33 9.59
N SER A 145 2.31 -4.78 10.69
CA SER A 145 1.63 -3.49 10.70
C SER A 145 2.60 -2.36 10.32
N LEU A 146 3.82 -2.40 10.86
CA LEU A 146 4.86 -1.43 10.52
C LEU A 146 5.29 -1.55 9.06
N THR A 147 5.49 -2.76 8.53
CA THR A 147 5.85 -2.93 7.11
C THR A 147 4.75 -2.41 6.18
N LEU A 148 3.48 -2.60 6.53
CA LEU A 148 2.35 -2.12 5.73
C LEU A 148 2.08 -0.61 5.88
N ALA A 149 2.58 0.00 6.95
CA ALA A 149 2.38 1.41 7.22
C ALA A 149 3.23 2.35 6.34
N PHE A 150 4.26 1.83 5.67
CA PHE A 150 5.14 2.54 4.74
C PHE A 150 4.98 2.01 3.31
#